data_AF-A0A7X6VFF4-F1
#
_entry.id   AF-A0A7X6VFF4-F1
#
_cell.length_a   1.000
_cell.length_b   1.000
_cell.length_c   1.000
_cell.angle_alpha   90.00
_cell.angle_beta   90.00
_cell.angle_gamma   90.00
#
_symmetry.space_group_name_H-M   'P 1'
#
loop_
_entity.id
_entity.type
_entity.pdbx_description
1 polymer ?
#
loop_
_entity_poly.entity_id
_entity_poly.type
_entity_poly.pdbx_seq_one_letter_code
_entity_poly.pdbx_strand_id
1 'polypeptide(L)'
;VKKLEDLAKVPYDALNYGNKGNVIVEEIVDGLSPIFHHQVSLGHDPILGFIFGVFDMLRGTVTTLDFKGRFLMQAAEGFNERKAQNIFQAIATVFLHMLSDVNGSSAAKNDGMGLPVPFMAMFNKIQFGKVGDNDTISELVKSMFYQGYDFRHFCSMSLPVMITEVIVRVSYFAKRMHEGHAFAESVPVGLNHKKRPKLGTMLFIAHSASTAINAGKVAFTDNPMNINYPQWLSFARYSVKQLKWVLSEKPDGRHKYVMDIVNGQWDSLYSDLDNLWDEFSDGSAVVYI
;
A
#
# COMPACT_ATOMS: atom_id res chain seq x y z
N VAL A 1 -15.36 -22.11 -6.00
CA VAL A 1 -14.14 -22.03 -6.83
C VAL A 1 -14.44 -22.43 -8.27
N LYS A 2 -14.65 -23.71 -8.60
CA LYS A 2 -14.91 -24.16 -10.00
C LYS A 2 -16.01 -23.40 -10.76
N LYS A 3 -17.17 -23.16 -10.14
CA LYS A 3 -18.25 -22.35 -10.76
C LYS A 3 -17.86 -20.90 -11.07
N LEU A 4 -16.92 -20.32 -10.31
CA LEU A 4 -16.40 -18.98 -10.55
C LEU A 4 -15.35 -19.00 -11.67
N GLU A 5 -14.46 -19.99 -11.67
CA GLU A 5 -13.47 -20.20 -12.75
C GLU A 5 -14.17 -20.35 -14.12
N ASP A 6 -15.28 -21.10 -14.17
CA ASP A 6 -16.04 -21.30 -15.40
C ASP A 6 -16.77 -20.03 -15.89
N LEU A 7 -17.17 -19.15 -14.96
CA LEU A 7 -17.97 -17.95 -15.22
C LEU A 7 -17.10 -16.72 -15.52
N ALA A 8 -15.91 -16.65 -14.92
CA ALA A 8 -15.00 -15.51 -14.99
C ALA A 8 -13.72 -15.87 -15.73
N LYS A 9 -13.86 -16.32 -16.97
CA LYS A 9 -12.72 -16.58 -17.85
C LYS A 9 -12.16 -15.27 -18.39
N VAL A 10 -10.83 -15.19 -18.45
CA VAL A 10 -10.11 -13.99 -18.85
C VAL A 10 -9.12 -14.30 -19.97
N PRO A 11 -8.73 -13.30 -20.80
CA PRO A 11 -7.77 -13.49 -21.88
C PRO A 11 -6.33 -13.59 -21.38
N TYR A 12 -6.04 -13.04 -20.20
CA TYR A 12 -4.69 -13.02 -19.63
C TYR A 12 -4.28 -14.30 -18.88
N ASP A 13 -5.11 -15.36 -18.95
CA ASP A 13 -4.78 -16.76 -18.64
C ASP A 13 -3.90 -17.43 -19.71
N ALA A 14 -3.57 -16.70 -20.78
CA ALA A 14 -2.81 -17.22 -21.92
C ALA A 14 -1.41 -17.70 -21.51
N LEU A 15 -0.90 -18.71 -22.21
CA LEU A 15 0.38 -19.35 -21.92
C LEU A 15 1.29 -19.39 -23.15
N ASN A 16 2.58 -19.64 -22.97
CA ASN A 16 3.51 -19.83 -24.09
C ASN A 16 3.28 -21.11 -24.90
N TYR A 17 2.58 -22.10 -24.35
CA TYR A 17 2.41 -23.41 -24.99
C TYR A 17 0.97 -23.90 -24.83
N GLY A 18 0.49 -24.57 -25.88
CA GLY A 18 -0.82 -25.20 -25.88
C GLY A 18 -0.88 -26.33 -24.86
N ASN A 19 -1.82 -26.23 -23.92
CA ASN A 19 -2.29 -27.37 -23.13
C ASN A 19 -3.83 -27.40 -23.24
N LYS A 20 -4.49 -28.48 -22.81
CA LYS A 20 -5.96 -28.63 -22.87
C LYS A 20 -6.66 -27.45 -22.16
N GLY A 21 -6.98 -26.39 -22.91
CA GLY A 21 -7.66 -25.19 -22.43
C GLY A 21 -6.99 -23.84 -22.73
N ASN A 22 -5.71 -23.80 -23.13
CA ASN A 22 -4.94 -22.55 -23.27
C ASN A 22 -4.32 -22.38 -24.65
N VAL A 23 -4.33 -21.13 -25.15
CA VAL A 23 -3.77 -20.74 -26.45
C VAL A 23 -2.40 -20.10 -26.27
N ILE A 24 -1.57 -20.31 -27.29
CA ILE A 24 -0.20 -19.81 -27.42
C ILE A 24 -0.25 -18.29 -27.62
N VAL A 25 0.50 -17.55 -26.82
CA VAL A 25 0.82 -16.14 -27.12
C VAL A 25 1.75 -16.03 -28.31
N GLU A 26 1.61 -14.98 -29.12
CA GLU A 26 2.41 -14.78 -30.35
C GLU A 26 3.93 -14.76 -30.07
N GLU A 27 4.33 -14.03 -29.03
CA GLU A 27 5.70 -13.93 -28.56
C GLU A 27 5.89 -14.70 -27.25
N ILE A 28 6.96 -15.52 -27.19
CA ILE A 28 7.34 -16.27 -25.99
C ILE A 28 7.78 -15.31 -24.88
N VAL A 29 7.12 -15.42 -23.72
CA VAL A 29 7.35 -14.62 -22.51
C VAL A 29 8.00 -15.47 -21.42
N ASP A 30 9.17 -15.10 -20.91
CA ASP A 30 9.82 -15.88 -19.85
C ASP A 30 8.96 -15.95 -18.58
N GLY A 31 8.66 -17.18 -18.12
CA GLY A 31 7.78 -17.42 -16.98
C GLY A 31 6.29 -17.53 -17.29
N LEU A 32 5.83 -17.28 -18.52
CA LEU A 32 4.41 -17.46 -18.88
C LEU A 32 4.06 -18.94 -19.06
N SER A 33 3.86 -19.61 -17.91
CA SER A 33 3.67 -21.05 -17.73
C SER A 33 2.60 -21.30 -16.66
N PRO A 34 2.01 -22.50 -16.57
CA PRO A 34 0.99 -22.82 -15.55
C PRO A 34 1.42 -22.52 -14.11
N ILE A 35 2.71 -22.58 -13.83
CA ILE A 35 3.26 -22.32 -12.48
C ILE A 35 3.39 -20.82 -12.22
N PHE A 36 3.83 -20.04 -13.21
CA PHE A 36 4.28 -18.66 -12.98
C PHE A 36 3.42 -17.59 -13.66
N HIS A 37 2.43 -17.96 -14.47
CA HIS A 37 1.60 -17.00 -15.20
C HIS A 37 0.90 -15.99 -14.28
N HIS A 38 0.40 -16.40 -13.11
CA HIS A 38 -0.15 -15.46 -12.11
C HIS A 38 0.87 -14.40 -11.67
N GLN A 39 2.17 -14.71 -11.62
CA GLN A 39 3.20 -13.75 -11.23
C GLN A 39 3.61 -12.83 -12.40
N VAL A 40 3.71 -13.36 -13.62
CA VAL A 40 4.22 -12.58 -14.77
C VAL A 40 3.13 -11.84 -15.54
N SER A 41 1.88 -12.30 -15.51
CA SER A 41 0.74 -11.63 -16.12
C SER A 41 0.13 -10.63 -15.13
N LEU A 42 0.19 -9.34 -15.49
CA LEU A 42 -0.21 -8.25 -14.59
C LEU A 42 -1.71 -8.26 -14.28
N GLY A 43 -2.50 -8.98 -15.07
CA GLY A 43 -3.94 -9.19 -14.84
C GLY A 43 -4.26 -9.92 -13.54
N HIS A 44 -3.35 -10.74 -13.01
CA HIS A 44 -3.54 -11.45 -11.74
C HIS A 44 -2.98 -10.69 -10.53
N ASP A 45 -2.38 -9.51 -10.69
CA ASP A 45 -1.93 -8.75 -9.52
C ASP A 45 -3.15 -8.19 -8.74
N PRO A 46 -3.23 -8.35 -7.40
CA PRO A 46 -4.37 -7.88 -6.62
C PRO A 46 -4.69 -6.38 -6.73
N ILE A 47 -3.73 -5.56 -7.17
CA ILE A 47 -3.92 -4.12 -7.41
C ILE A 47 -3.81 -3.81 -8.90
N LEU A 48 -2.72 -4.22 -9.55
CA LEU A 48 -2.47 -3.88 -10.95
C LEU A 48 -3.46 -4.58 -11.90
N GLY A 49 -4.06 -5.70 -11.50
CA GLY A 49 -5.05 -6.40 -12.34
C GLY A 49 -6.35 -5.61 -12.53
N PHE A 50 -6.73 -4.71 -11.62
CA PHE A 50 -7.85 -3.77 -11.86
C PHE A 50 -7.53 -2.70 -12.90
N ILE A 51 -6.25 -2.56 -13.29
CA ILE A 51 -5.81 -1.68 -14.37
C ILE A 51 -5.56 -2.53 -15.62
N PHE A 52 -4.54 -3.39 -15.57
CA PHE A 52 -4.11 -4.18 -16.73
C PHE A 52 -5.08 -5.29 -17.07
N GLY A 53 -5.60 -6.02 -16.08
CA GLY A 53 -6.60 -7.08 -16.32
C GLY A 53 -7.89 -6.50 -16.91
N VAL A 54 -8.32 -5.32 -16.48
CA VAL A 54 -9.48 -4.63 -17.07
C VAL A 54 -9.20 -4.20 -18.52
N PHE A 55 -8.02 -3.64 -18.81
CA PHE A 55 -7.63 -3.32 -20.18
C PHE A 55 -7.54 -4.56 -21.07
N ASP A 56 -6.96 -5.63 -20.55
CA ASP A 56 -6.81 -6.91 -21.21
C ASP A 56 -8.17 -7.54 -21.51
N MET A 57 -9.14 -7.46 -20.58
CA MET A 57 -10.53 -7.87 -20.83
C MET A 57 -11.20 -7.08 -21.95
N LEU A 58 -10.94 -5.77 -22.07
CA LEU A 58 -11.55 -4.94 -23.11
C LEU A 58 -10.91 -5.17 -24.48
N ARG A 59 -9.61 -5.48 -24.52
CA ARG A 59 -8.85 -5.61 -25.77
C ARG A 59 -8.66 -7.06 -26.23
N GLY A 60 -8.87 -8.03 -25.34
CA GLY A 60 -8.48 -9.44 -25.50
C GLY A 60 -6.97 -9.59 -25.65
N THR A 61 -6.24 -8.87 -24.82
CA THR A 61 -4.79 -8.92 -24.75
C THR A 61 -4.33 -9.64 -23.48
N VAL A 62 -3.04 -9.90 -23.40
CA VAL A 62 -2.35 -10.26 -22.17
C VAL A 62 -1.18 -9.30 -21.97
N THR A 63 -1.16 -8.63 -20.82
CA THR A 63 -0.07 -7.74 -20.43
C THR A 63 0.85 -8.42 -19.42
N THR A 64 2.11 -8.57 -19.78
CA THR A 64 3.10 -9.33 -19.00
C THR A 64 4.32 -8.49 -18.63
N LEU A 65 4.95 -8.86 -17.52
CA LEU A 65 6.28 -8.44 -17.12
C LEU A 65 7.11 -9.69 -16.79
N ASP A 66 7.93 -10.12 -17.76
CA ASP A 66 8.67 -11.38 -17.66
C ASP A 66 9.79 -11.33 -16.62
N PHE A 67 10.40 -12.49 -16.30
CA PHE A 67 11.44 -12.58 -15.27
C PHE A 67 12.73 -11.82 -15.58
N LYS A 68 12.93 -11.41 -16.84
CA LYS A 68 14.03 -10.54 -17.29
C LYS A 68 13.65 -9.07 -17.25
N GLY A 69 12.43 -8.76 -16.81
CA GLY A 69 11.92 -7.41 -16.71
C GLY A 69 11.43 -6.84 -18.04
N ARG A 70 11.19 -7.65 -19.07
CA ARG A 70 10.59 -7.18 -20.33
C ARG A 70 9.08 -7.02 -20.14
N PHE A 71 8.59 -5.82 -20.43
CA PHE A 71 7.16 -5.53 -20.45
C PHE A 71 6.64 -5.79 -21.86
N LEU A 72 5.57 -6.57 -21.98
CA LEU A 72 4.98 -6.92 -23.27
C LEU A 72 3.46 -7.00 -23.16
N MET A 73 2.76 -6.34 -24.08
CA MET A 73 1.33 -6.48 -24.29
C MET A 73 1.10 -7.07 -25.68
N GLN A 74 0.38 -8.18 -25.76
CA GLN A 74 0.13 -8.89 -27.01
C GLN A 74 -1.28 -9.47 -27.05
N ALA A 75 -1.77 -9.80 -28.25
CA ALA A 75 -3.08 -10.41 -28.41
C ALA A 75 -3.10 -11.82 -27.81
N ALA A 76 -4.21 -12.17 -27.16
CA ALA A 76 -4.50 -13.53 -26.75
C ALA A 76 -5.41 -14.16 -27.82
N GLU A 77 -4.85 -14.48 -28.99
CA GLU A 77 -5.64 -14.75 -30.22
C GLU A 77 -6.69 -15.86 -30.07
N GLY A 78 -6.47 -16.85 -29.18
CA GLY A 78 -7.45 -17.90 -28.91
C GLY A 78 -8.35 -17.67 -27.70
N PHE A 79 -8.39 -16.45 -27.17
CA PHE A 79 -9.32 -15.99 -26.14
C PHE A 79 -10.09 -14.74 -26.57
N ASN A 80 -10.20 -14.51 -27.87
CA ASN A 80 -10.91 -13.37 -28.43
C ASN A 80 -12.40 -13.33 -28.01
N GLU A 81 -13.00 -14.48 -27.72
CA GLU A 81 -14.38 -14.61 -27.21
C GLU A 81 -14.53 -14.23 -25.73
N ARG A 82 -13.43 -14.08 -24.98
CA ARG A 82 -13.43 -13.71 -23.57
C ARG A 82 -13.43 -12.20 -23.34
N LYS A 83 -13.56 -11.40 -24.39
CA LYS A 83 -13.62 -9.94 -24.29
C LYS A 83 -14.87 -9.48 -23.55
N ALA A 84 -14.70 -8.51 -22.67
CA ALA A 84 -15.83 -7.83 -22.05
C ALA A 84 -16.48 -6.85 -23.04
N GLN A 85 -17.80 -6.74 -23.01
CA GLN A 85 -18.57 -5.82 -23.85
C GLN A 85 -18.46 -4.37 -23.36
N ASN A 86 -18.21 -4.17 -22.07
CA ASN A 86 -18.10 -2.86 -21.46
C ASN A 86 -17.24 -2.90 -20.19
N ILE A 87 -16.91 -1.71 -19.68
CA ILE A 87 -16.05 -1.51 -18.52
C ILE A 87 -16.61 -2.15 -17.23
N PHE A 88 -17.92 -2.13 -17.01
CA PHE A 88 -18.53 -2.70 -15.80
C PHE A 88 -18.41 -4.23 -15.82
N GLN A 89 -18.66 -4.85 -16.97
CA GLN A 89 -18.45 -6.28 -17.15
C GLN A 89 -16.97 -6.63 -16.96
N ALA A 90 -16.05 -5.86 -17.53
CA ALA A 90 -14.61 -6.08 -17.36
C ALA A 90 -14.20 -6.07 -15.87
N ILE A 91 -14.61 -5.04 -15.12
CA ILE A 91 -14.32 -4.93 -13.69
C ILE A 91 -14.91 -6.10 -12.91
N ALA A 92 -16.18 -6.46 -13.16
CA ALA A 92 -16.84 -7.56 -12.47
C ALA A 92 -16.17 -8.92 -12.77
N THR A 93 -15.83 -9.19 -14.03
CA THR A 93 -15.14 -10.41 -14.44
C THR A 93 -13.76 -10.50 -13.80
N VAL A 94 -12.96 -9.43 -13.83
CA VAL A 94 -11.63 -9.40 -13.18
C VAL A 94 -11.75 -9.67 -11.69
N PHE A 95 -12.70 -9.04 -11.00
CA PHE A 95 -12.93 -9.26 -9.57
C PHE A 95 -13.29 -10.72 -9.25
N LEU A 96 -14.23 -11.30 -10.01
CA LEU A 96 -14.66 -12.68 -9.81
C LEU A 96 -13.56 -13.70 -10.14
N HIS A 97 -12.77 -13.42 -11.18
CA HIS A 97 -11.62 -14.23 -11.58
C HIS A 97 -10.54 -14.24 -10.48
N MET A 98 -10.16 -13.07 -9.98
CA MET A 98 -9.22 -12.99 -8.84
C MET A 98 -9.75 -13.76 -7.62
N LEU A 99 -11.06 -13.69 -7.34
CA LEU A 99 -11.64 -14.40 -6.20
C LEU A 99 -11.52 -15.93 -6.32
N SER A 100 -11.56 -16.49 -7.54
CA SER A 100 -11.23 -17.90 -7.75
C SER A 100 -9.75 -18.18 -7.53
N ASP A 101 -8.87 -17.32 -8.00
CA ASP A 101 -7.41 -17.52 -7.94
C ASP A 101 -6.82 -17.40 -6.53
N VAL A 102 -7.47 -16.69 -5.60
CA VAL A 102 -7.02 -16.54 -4.20
C VAL A 102 -6.76 -17.90 -3.55
N ASN A 103 -7.62 -18.89 -3.79
CA ASN A 103 -7.49 -20.23 -3.22
C ASN A 103 -6.72 -21.21 -4.12
N GLY A 104 -6.17 -20.73 -5.23
CA GLY A 104 -5.56 -21.54 -6.28
C GLY A 104 -6.58 -22.34 -7.10
N SER A 105 -6.09 -22.90 -8.21
CA SER A 105 -6.95 -23.61 -9.16
C SER A 105 -7.56 -24.88 -8.57
N SER A 106 -8.87 -25.07 -8.79
CA SER A 106 -9.61 -26.27 -8.36
C SER A 106 -9.12 -27.58 -8.99
N ALA A 107 -8.30 -27.52 -10.05
CA ALA A 107 -7.72 -28.68 -10.72
C ALA A 107 -6.32 -29.07 -10.20
N ALA A 108 -5.71 -28.27 -9.32
CA ALA A 108 -4.39 -28.56 -8.79
C ALA A 108 -4.43 -29.66 -7.71
N LYS A 109 -3.49 -30.60 -7.75
CA LYS A 109 -3.37 -31.67 -6.73
C LYS A 109 -2.86 -31.19 -5.37
N ASN A 110 -2.28 -29.98 -5.29
CA ASN A 110 -1.69 -29.37 -4.09
C ASN A 110 -1.96 -27.86 -4.08
N ASP A 111 -3.15 -27.42 -3.64
CA ASP A 111 -3.62 -26.03 -3.41
C ASP A 111 -3.44 -24.97 -4.53
N GLY A 112 -2.83 -25.33 -5.67
CA GLY A 112 -2.58 -24.44 -6.81
C GLY A 112 -1.66 -23.26 -6.47
N MET A 113 -1.19 -22.57 -7.52
CA MET A 113 -0.53 -21.29 -7.35
C MET A 113 -1.60 -20.22 -7.11
N GLY A 114 -1.52 -19.51 -5.99
CA GLY A 114 -2.44 -18.42 -5.67
C GLY A 114 -2.13 -17.15 -6.47
N LEU A 115 -2.82 -16.06 -6.15
CA LEU A 115 -2.47 -14.73 -6.64
C LEU A 115 -1.10 -14.29 -6.09
N PRO A 116 -0.29 -13.54 -6.86
CA PRO A 116 0.91 -12.91 -6.33
C PRO A 116 0.59 -11.92 -5.22
N VAL A 117 1.59 -11.56 -4.41
CA VAL A 117 1.44 -10.42 -3.50
C VAL A 117 1.30 -9.12 -4.30
N PRO A 118 0.69 -8.06 -3.74
CA PRO A 118 0.50 -6.83 -4.50
C PRO A 118 1.83 -6.24 -5.01
N PHE A 119 1.87 -5.92 -6.30
CA PHE A 119 3.01 -5.43 -7.06
C PHE A 119 4.18 -6.42 -7.21
N MET A 120 4.00 -7.72 -6.97
CA MET A 120 5.09 -8.71 -7.02
C MET A 120 5.82 -8.74 -8.36
N ALA A 121 5.06 -8.65 -9.46
CA ALA A 121 5.61 -8.64 -10.82
C ALA A 121 6.61 -7.49 -11.04
N MET A 122 6.41 -6.35 -10.37
CA MET A 122 7.28 -5.17 -10.51
C MET A 122 8.72 -5.44 -10.06
N PHE A 123 8.92 -6.39 -9.14
CA PHE A 123 10.25 -6.82 -8.71
C PHE A 123 11.05 -7.50 -9.83
N ASN A 124 10.39 -7.98 -10.89
CA ASN A 124 11.07 -8.50 -12.07
C ASN A 124 11.87 -7.42 -12.82
N LYS A 125 11.70 -6.12 -12.51
CA LYS A 125 12.58 -5.05 -13.03
C LYS A 125 13.92 -4.96 -12.28
N ILE A 126 14.04 -5.60 -11.11
CA ILE A 126 15.22 -5.50 -10.23
C ILE A 126 16.16 -6.66 -10.52
N GLN A 127 16.97 -6.50 -11.55
CA GLN A 127 17.92 -7.49 -12.08
C GLN A 127 19.30 -7.43 -11.41
N PHE A 128 19.36 -6.98 -10.15
CA PHE A 128 20.58 -6.89 -9.35
C PHE A 128 20.26 -7.23 -7.88
N GLY A 129 21.32 -7.36 -7.07
CA GLY A 129 21.20 -7.62 -5.64
C GLY A 129 21.18 -9.11 -5.32
N LYS A 130 22.37 -9.71 -5.26
CA LYS A 130 22.55 -11.12 -4.90
C LYS A 130 22.14 -11.37 -3.45
N VAL A 131 21.25 -12.34 -3.23
CA VAL A 131 20.76 -12.72 -1.90
C VAL A 131 20.73 -14.24 -1.79
N GLY A 132 21.62 -14.77 -0.95
CA GLY A 132 21.87 -16.21 -0.86
C GLY A 132 22.31 -16.77 -2.21
N ASP A 133 21.59 -17.80 -2.67
CA ASP A 133 21.85 -18.45 -3.95
C ASP A 133 21.16 -17.77 -5.16
N ASN A 134 20.36 -16.73 -4.93
CA ASN A 134 19.70 -15.98 -6.01
C ASN A 134 20.61 -14.82 -6.44
N ASP A 135 20.92 -14.73 -7.73
CA ASP A 135 21.83 -13.73 -8.27
C ASP A 135 21.17 -12.34 -8.38
N THR A 136 19.83 -12.27 -8.39
CA THR A 136 19.06 -11.02 -8.40
C THR A 136 17.87 -11.03 -7.45
N ILE A 137 17.36 -9.84 -7.12
CA ILE A 137 16.10 -9.68 -6.37
C ILE A 137 14.92 -10.28 -7.15
N SER A 138 14.89 -10.16 -8.48
CA SER A 138 13.88 -10.80 -9.33
C SER A 138 13.82 -12.33 -9.09
N GLU A 139 14.98 -12.98 -9.09
CA GLU A 139 15.08 -14.43 -8.84
C GLU A 139 14.66 -14.81 -7.42
N LEU A 140 15.06 -14.01 -6.42
CA LEU A 140 14.63 -14.21 -5.04
C LEU A 140 13.09 -14.18 -4.95
N VAL A 141 12.45 -13.15 -5.51
CA VAL A 141 10.99 -12.98 -5.45
C VAL A 141 10.27 -14.09 -6.23
N LYS A 142 10.79 -14.50 -7.39
CA LYS A 142 10.33 -15.70 -8.12
C LYS A 142 10.40 -16.96 -7.27
N SER A 143 11.53 -17.18 -6.58
CA SER A 143 11.72 -18.33 -5.70
C SER A 143 10.75 -18.30 -4.50
N MET A 144 10.54 -17.12 -3.91
CA MET A 144 9.56 -16.93 -2.83
C MET A 144 8.14 -17.25 -3.31
N PHE A 145 7.73 -16.75 -4.48
CA PHE A 145 6.40 -17.06 -5.04
C PHE A 145 6.23 -18.57 -5.26
N TYR A 146 7.24 -19.22 -5.86
CA TYR A 146 7.25 -20.67 -6.07
C TYR A 146 7.10 -21.47 -4.77
N GLN A 147 7.68 -20.98 -3.67
CA GLN A 147 7.59 -21.58 -2.34
C GLN A 147 6.29 -21.22 -1.58
N GLY A 148 5.36 -20.50 -2.20
CA GLY A 148 4.06 -20.15 -1.61
C GLY A 148 3.99 -18.77 -0.96
N TYR A 149 4.93 -17.86 -1.24
CA TYR A 149 4.82 -16.45 -0.83
C TYR A 149 3.81 -15.74 -1.74
N ASP A 150 2.54 -16.04 -1.53
CA ASP A 150 1.43 -15.57 -2.33
C ASP A 150 0.52 -14.62 -1.54
N PHE A 151 -0.62 -14.23 -2.13
CA PHE A 151 -1.57 -13.33 -1.49
C PHE A 151 -2.15 -13.86 -0.18
N ARG A 152 -2.28 -15.19 0.00
CA ARG A 152 -2.74 -15.80 1.26
C ARG A 152 -1.70 -15.60 2.36
N HIS A 153 -0.42 -15.80 2.02
CA HIS A 153 0.69 -15.53 2.91
C HIS A 153 0.75 -14.05 3.30
N PHE A 154 0.58 -13.14 2.34
CA PHE A 154 0.48 -11.70 2.57
C PHE A 154 -0.66 -11.33 3.53
N CYS A 155 -1.85 -11.91 3.34
CA CYS A 155 -3.00 -11.71 4.23
C CYS A 155 -2.69 -12.19 5.66
N SER A 156 -2.08 -13.37 5.78
CA SER A 156 -1.70 -13.96 7.07
C SER A 156 -0.69 -13.08 7.80
N MET A 157 0.32 -12.58 7.10
CA MET A 157 1.32 -11.65 7.64
C MET A 157 0.77 -10.26 7.98
N SER A 158 -0.40 -9.90 7.44
CA SER A 158 -1.08 -8.65 7.77
C SER A 158 -1.77 -8.67 9.14
N LEU A 159 -2.09 -9.85 9.68
CA LEU A 159 -2.71 -9.99 11.00
C LEU A 159 -1.90 -9.32 12.14
N PRO A 160 -0.59 -9.60 12.33
CA PRO A 160 0.19 -8.92 13.37
C PRO A 160 0.28 -7.40 13.17
N VAL A 161 0.26 -6.93 11.92
CA VAL A 161 0.26 -5.49 11.59
C VAL A 161 -1.05 -4.84 12.03
N MET A 162 -2.18 -5.48 11.75
CA MET A 162 -3.50 -5.04 12.20
C MET A 162 -3.62 -5.03 13.73
N ILE A 163 -3.10 -6.07 14.40
CA ILE A 163 -3.09 -6.15 15.87
C ILE A 163 -2.29 -4.97 16.44
N THR A 164 -1.12 -4.67 15.86
CA THR A 164 -0.30 -3.52 16.25
C THR A 164 -1.07 -2.20 16.14
N GLU A 165 -1.76 -1.97 15.02
CA GLU A 165 -2.63 -0.80 14.82
C GLU A 165 -3.73 -0.70 15.88
N VAL A 166 -4.44 -1.80 16.13
CA VAL A 166 -5.54 -1.83 17.11
C VAL A 166 -5.04 -1.53 18.51
N ILE A 167 -3.97 -2.19 18.96
CA ILE A 167 -3.40 -1.98 20.30
C ILE A 167 -3.01 -0.51 20.48
N VAL A 168 -2.25 0.06 19.54
CA VAL A 168 -1.79 1.46 19.64
C VAL A 168 -2.97 2.43 19.69
N ARG A 169 -4.01 2.20 18.87
CA ARG A 169 -5.20 3.06 18.81
C ARG A 169 -6.04 2.97 20.09
N VAL A 170 -6.22 1.76 20.63
CA VAL A 170 -6.92 1.56 21.91
C VAL A 170 -6.13 2.19 23.05
N SER A 171 -4.82 2.02 23.11
CA SER A 171 -3.97 2.66 24.12
C SER A 171 -4.01 4.18 24.02
N TYR A 172 -3.97 4.75 22.81
CA TYR A 172 -4.12 6.19 22.59
C TYR A 172 -5.48 6.68 23.09
N PHE A 173 -6.56 5.98 22.73
CA PHE A 173 -7.91 6.33 23.15
C PHE A 173 -8.04 6.32 24.68
N ALA A 174 -7.60 5.24 25.34
CA ALA A 174 -7.64 5.11 26.80
C ALA A 174 -6.84 6.24 27.48
N LYS A 175 -5.65 6.57 26.96
CA LYS A 175 -4.84 7.67 27.47
C LYS A 175 -5.57 9.01 27.37
N ARG A 176 -6.19 9.32 26.23
CA ARG A 176 -6.91 10.59 26.02
C ARG A 176 -8.13 10.72 26.93
N MET A 177 -8.88 9.64 27.13
CA MET A 177 -9.98 9.61 28.08
C MET A 177 -9.50 9.86 29.52
N HIS A 178 -8.37 9.27 29.92
CA HIS A 178 -7.77 9.49 31.23
C HIS A 178 -7.25 10.92 31.42
N GLU A 179 -6.72 11.55 30.37
CA GLU A 179 -6.33 12.96 30.33
C GLU A 179 -7.54 13.94 30.44
N GLY A 180 -8.78 13.44 30.50
CA GLY A 180 -10.00 14.24 30.68
C GLY A 180 -10.62 14.76 29.38
N HIS A 181 -10.16 14.29 28.21
CA HIS A 181 -10.72 14.71 26.93
C HIS A 181 -12.08 14.07 26.64
N ALA A 182 -12.93 14.80 25.91
CA ALA A 182 -14.22 14.30 25.46
C ALA A 182 -14.06 13.06 24.57
N PHE A 183 -15.01 12.14 24.66
CA PHE A 183 -14.99 10.88 23.89
C PHE A 183 -14.77 11.09 22.39
N ALA A 184 -15.51 12.02 21.78
CA ALA A 184 -15.43 12.32 20.35
C ALA A 184 -14.02 12.81 19.92
N GLU A 185 -13.32 13.54 20.80
CA GLU A 185 -11.96 14.00 20.56
C GLU A 185 -10.94 12.85 20.68
N SER A 186 -11.22 11.91 21.57
CA SER A 186 -10.38 10.74 21.87
C SER A 186 -10.44 9.65 20.80
N VAL A 187 -11.53 9.54 20.03
CA VAL A 187 -11.73 8.48 19.00
C VAL A 187 -10.49 8.33 18.10
N PRO A 188 -9.83 7.16 18.06
CA PRO A 188 -8.52 6.99 17.44
C PRO A 188 -8.61 6.71 15.93
N VAL A 189 -9.51 7.39 15.22
CA VAL A 189 -9.76 7.18 13.79
C VAL A 189 -9.15 8.34 12.99
N GLY A 190 -8.52 8.00 11.87
CA GLY A 190 -7.82 8.97 11.01
C GLY A 190 -6.38 9.27 11.47
N LEU A 191 -5.60 9.87 10.57
CA LEU A 191 -4.17 10.13 10.74
C LEU A 191 -3.84 11.63 10.62
N ASN A 192 -4.81 12.50 10.91
CA ASN A 192 -4.61 13.94 10.84
C ASN A 192 -3.68 14.39 11.97
N HIS A 193 -2.40 14.57 11.65
CA HIS A 193 -1.37 15.00 12.59
C HIS A 193 -1.61 16.40 13.15
N LYS A 194 -2.40 17.26 12.49
CA LYS A 194 -2.80 18.56 13.05
C LYS A 194 -3.76 18.41 14.22
N LYS A 195 -4.65 17.39 14.19
CA LYS A 195 -5.62 17.14 15.27
C LYS A 195 -5.08 16.17 16.33
N ARG A 196 -4.25 15.20 15.93
CA ARG A 196 -3.82 14.08 16.78
C ARG A 196 -2.33 13.72 16.55
N PRO A 197 -1.39 14.64 16.81
CA PRO A 197 0.02 14.45 16.48
C PRO A 197 0.64 13.26 17.23
N LYS A 198 0.22 13.02 18.49
CA LYS A 198 0.74 11.91 19.31
C LYS A 198 0.40 10.53 18.73
N LEU A 199 -0.80 10.35 18.18
CA LEU A 199 -1.23 9.04 17.63
C LEU A 199 -0.34 8.61 16.46
N GLY A 200 -0.03 9.54 15.56
CA GLY A 200 0.83 9.26 14.41
C GLY A 200 2.25 8.85 14.81
N THR A 201 2.84 9.53 15.79
CA THR A 201 4.15 9.16 16.34
C THR A 201 4.11 7.81 17.08
N MET A 202 3.05 7.50 17.83
CA MET A 202 2.90 6.18 18.47
C MET A 202 2.86 5.04 17.45
N LEU A 203 2.08 5.21 16.37
CA LEU A 203 2.00 4.22 15.28
C LEU A 203 3.34 4.06 14.57
N PHE A 204 4.04 5.17 14.30
CA PHE A 204 5.37 5.13 13.71
C PHE A 204 6.37 4.33 14.58
N ILE A 205 6.41 4.60 15.89
CA ILE A 205 7.31 3.88 16.81
C ILE A 205 6.97 2.40 16.85
N ALA A 206 5.68 2.06 16.97
CA ALA A 206 5.24 0.67 17.02
C ALA A 206 5.61 -0.10 15.75
N HIS A 207 5.35 0.46 14.57
CA HIS A 207 5.74 -0.20 13.33
C HIS A 207 7.26 -0.20 13.10
N SER A 208 8.00 0.79 13.60
CA SER A 208 9.47 0.76 13.55
C SER A 208 10.03 -0.40 14.36
N ALA A 209 9.53 -0.59 15.59
CA ALA A 209 9.91 -1.70 16.45
C ALA A 209 9.54 -3.06 15.82
N SER A 210 8.31 -3.21 15.32
CA SER A 210 7.87 -4.44 14.65
C SER A 210 8.68 -4.76 13.39
N THR A 211 9.06 -3.75 12.61
CA THR A 211 9.93 -3.92 11.44
C THR A 211 11.34 -4.34 11.84
N ALA A 212 11.92 -3.73 12.88
CA ALA A 212 13.23 -4.13 13.40
C ALA A 212 13.23 -5.60 13.89
N ILE A 213 12.17 -6.02 14.58
CA ILE A 213 11.98 -7.42 14.99
C ILE A 213 11.87 -8.34 13.77
N ASN A 214 11.12 -7.96 12.74
CA ASN A 214 11.02 -8.75 11.51
C ASN A 214 12.35 -8.86 10.77
N ALA A 215 13.09 -7.76 10.65
CA ALA A 215 14.43 -7.74 10.06
C ALA A 215 15.39 -8.67 10.81
N GLY A 216 15.38 -8.59 12.15
CA GLY A 216 16.13 -9.52 13.01
C GLY A 216 15.72 -10.97 12.76
N LYS A 217 14.42 -11.29 12.75
CA LYS A 217 13.91 -12.63 12.46
C LYS A 217 14.42 -13.17 11.12
N VAL A 218 14.35 -12.36 10.07
CA VAL A 218 14.86 -12.75 8.73
C VAL A 218 16.36 -13.01 8.79
N ALA A 219 17.13 -12.11 9.39
CA ALA A 219 18.59 -12.24 9.50
C ALA A 219 19.04 -13.45 10.35
N PHE A 220 18.30 -13.82 11.40
CA PHE A 220 18.64 -14.98 12.24
C PHE A 220 18.22 -16.32 11.64
N THR A 221 17.21 -16.32 10.76
CA THR A 221 16.66 -17.57 10.19
C THR A 221 17.16 -17.85 8.77
N ASP A 222 17.82 -16.87 8.14
CA ASP A 222 18.24 -16.90 6.74
C ASP A 222 17.12 -17.33 5.77
N ASN A 223 15.86 -17.06 6.15
CA ASN A 223 14.69 -17.50 5.41
C ASN A 223 13.92 -16.29 4.86
N PRO A 224 13.96 -16.03 3.54
CA PRO A 224 13.26 -14.91 2.93
C PRO A 224 11.73 -15.02 3.06
N MET A 225 11.18 -16.22 3.27
CA MET A 225 9.75 -16.42 3.52
C MET A 225 9.27 -15.74 4.81
N ASN A 226 10.19 -15.38 5.72
CA ASN A 226 9.90 -14.64 6.95
C ASN A 226 9.78 -13.12 6.76
N ILE A 227 10.09 -12.57 5.58
CA ILE A 227 9.91 -11.14 5.30
C ILE A 227 8.43 -10.80 5.46
N ASN A 228 8.09 -9.90 6.38
CA ASN A 228 6.71 -9.45 6.57
C ASN A 228 6.45 -8.22 5.69
N TYR A 229 6.12 -8.45 4.42
CA TYR A 229 5.90 -7.38 3.45
C TYR A 229 4.84 -6.35 3.88
N PRO A 230 3.66 -6.73 4.42
CA PRO A 230 2.69 -5.78 4.98
C PRO A 230 3.28 -4.85 6.08
N GLN A 231 4.15 -5.39 6.93
CA GLN A 231 4.80 -4.63 8.01
C GLN A 231 5.79 -3.61 7.45
N TRP A 232 6.59 -4.00 6.44
CA TRP A 232 7.49 -3.07 5.75
C TRP A 232 6.73 -1.94 5.03
N LEU A 233 5.59 -2.25 4.38
CA LEU A 233 4.72 -1.23 3.78
C LEU A 233 4.16 -0.26 4.81
N SER A 234 3.71 -0.79 5.96
CA SER A 234 3.16 0.01 7.05
C SER A 234 4.22 0.92 7.66
N PHE A 235 5.43 0.40 7.89
CA PHE A 235 6.57 1.18 8.33
C PHE A 235 6.94 2.29 7.34
N ALA A 236 7.01 1.99 6.03
CA ALA A 236 7.29 3.00 5.00
C ALA A 236 6.24 4.11 5.01
N ARG A 237 4.95 3.75 5.06
CA ARG A 237 3.84 4.71 5.14
C ARG A 237 3.95 5.63 6.36
N TYR A 238 4.22 5.08 7.54
CA TYR A 238 4.35 5.86 8.76
C TYR A 238 5.63 6.68 8.81
N SER A 239 6.72 6.19 8.23
CA SER A 239 7.98 6.93 8.09
C SER A 239 7.78 8.19 7.27
N VAL A 240 7.16 8.10 6.09
CA VAL A 240 6.88 9.28 5.25
C VAL A 240 6.02 10.31 6.00
N LYS A 241 4.98 9.86 6.72
CA LYS A 241 4.13 10.75 7.51
C LYS A 241 4.87 11.41 8.66
N GLN A 242 5.68 10.65 9.40
CA GLN A 242 6.46 11.15 10.51
C GLN A 242 7.54 12.14 10.03
N LEU A 243 8.21 11.86 8.91
CA LEU A 243 9.18 12.78 8.30
C LEU A 243 8.52 14.10 7.92
N LYS A 244 7.38 14.05 7.21
CA LYS A 244 6.62 15.26 6.86
C LYS A 244 6.22 16.08 8.10
N TRP A 245 5.76 15.40 9.15
CA TRP A 245 5.40 16.04 10.41
C TRP A 245 6.59 16.73 11.08
N VAL A 246 7.73 16.04 11.18
CA VAL A 246 8.93 16.55 11.86
C VAL A 246 9.59 17.70 11.09
N LEU A 247 9.66 17.59 9.76
CA LEU A 247 10.41 18.53 8.92
C LEU A 247 9.63 19.79 8.52
N SER A 248 8.29 19.73 8.44
CA SER A 248 7.47 20.86 7.99
C SER A 248 6.35 21.19 8.98
N GLU A 249 5.41 20.27 9.21
CA GLU A 249 4.15 20.63 9.88
C GLU A 249 4.35 21.07 11.34
N LYS A 250 5.30 20.45 12.06
CA LYS A 250 5.59 20.77 13.46
C LYS A 250 6.32 22.12 13.63
N PRO A 251 7.41 22.42 12.87
CA PRO A 251 8.00 23.75 12.86
C PRO A 251 6.99 24.85 12.51
N ASP A 252 6.20 24.68 11.45
CA ASP A 252 5.21 25.66 11.00
C ASP A 252 4.15 25.91 12.08
N GLY A 253 3.65 24.84 12.70
CA GLY A 253 2.68 24.94 13.79
C GLY A 253 3.24 25.63 15.03
N ARG A 254 4.52 25.41 15.37
CA ARG A 254 5.19 26.11 16.47
C ARG A 254 5.39 27.59 16.17
N HIS A 255 5.86 27.91 14.96
CA HIS A 255 6.06 29.29 14.54
C HIS A 255 4.75 30.07 14.60
N LYS A 256 3.67 29.50 14.05
CA LYS A 256 2.34 30.09 14.11
C LYS A 256 1.88 30.32 15.56
N TYR A 257 2.01 29.32 16.43
CA TYR A 257 1.62 29.46 17.84
C TYR A 257 2.38 30.59 18.55
N VAL A 258 3.69 30.72 18.31
CA VAL A 258 4.48 31.81 18.89
C VAL A 258 4.03 33.17 18.34
N MET A 259 3.82 33.27 17.03
CA MET A 259 3.36 34.52 16.40
C MET A 259 1.96 34.93 16.86
N ASP A 260 1.04 33.99 17.05
CA ASP A 260 -0.30 34.29 17.56
C ASP A 260 -0.23 34.88 18.99
N ILE A 261 0.67 34.38 19.85
CA ILE A 261 0.90 34.95 21.20
C ILE A 261 1.53 36.33 21.11
N VAL A 262 2.59 36.48 20.31
CA VAL A 262 3.31 37.75 20.17
C VAL A 262 2.37 38.83 19.64
N ASN A 263 1.59 38.53 18.59
CA ASN A 263 0.62 39.48 18.04
C ASN A 263 -0.46 39.84 19.05
N GLY A 264 -1.00 38.87 19.80
CA GLY A 264 -1.98 39.17 20.86
C GLY A 264 -1.42 40.04 21.98
N GLN A 265 -0.14 39.90 22.33
CA GLN A 265 0.53 40.79 23.28
C GLN A 265 0.75 42.19 22.71
N TRP A 266 1.11 42.29 21.43
CA TRP A 266 1.19 43.58 20.72
C TRP A 266 -0.15 44.30 20.69
N ASP A 267 -1.24 43.60 20.38
CA ASP A 267 -2.59 44.17 20.36
C ASP A 267 -2.99 44.71 21.74
N SER A 268 -2.67 43.97 22.81
CA SER A 268 -2.89 44.44 24.19
C SER A 268 -2.06 45.68 24.52
N LEU A 269 -0.78 45.69 24.15
CA LEU A 269 0.12 46.83 24.39
C LEU A 269 -0.35 48.08 23.66
N TYR A 270 -0.77 47.96 22.40
CA TYR A 270 -1.34 49.07 21.63
C TYR A 270 -2.60 49.61 22.29
N SER A 271 -3.51 48.75 22.74
CA SER A 271 -4.70 49.18 23.47
C SER A 271 -4.36 49.91 24.77
N ASP A 272 -3.35 49.47 25.51
CA ASP A 272 -2.92 50.14 26.75
C ASP A 272 -2.28 51.50 26.48
N LEU A 273 -1.49 51.62 25.40
CA LEU A 273 -0.90 52.88 24.96
C LEU A 273 -1.95 53.89 24.50
N ASP A 274 -2.95 53.44 23.74
CA ASP A 274 -4.06 54.29 23.29
C ASP A 274 -4.85 54.81 24.50
N ASN A 275 -5.18 53.94 25.47
CA ASN A 275 -5.86 54.33 26.71
C ASN A 275 -5.06 55.35 27.52
N LEU A 276 -3.73 55.14 27.67
CA LEU A 276 -2.84 56.08 28.35
C LEU A 276 -2.75 57.42 27.64
N TRP A 277 -2.71 57.41 26.31
CA TRP A 277 -2.68 58.62 25.50
C TRP A 277 -3.98 59.41 25.62
N ASP A 278 -5.12 58.73 25.58
CA ASP A 278 -6.44 59.33 25.78
C ASP A 278 -6.56 59.95 27.18
N GLU A 279 -6.12 59.23 28.23
CA GLU A 279 -6.09 59.75 29.60
C GLU A 279 -5.15 60.97 29.74
N PHE A 280 -3.99 60.94 29.09
CA PHE A 280 -3.05 62.07 29.11
C PHE A 280 -3.57 63.31 28.36
N SER A 281 -4.29 63.09 27.26
CA SER A 281 -4.79 64.16 26.40
C SER A 281 -6.14 64.73 26.87
N ASP A 282 -6.85 64.06 27.78
CA ASP A 282 -8.09 64.54 28.35
C ASP A 282 -7.87 65.83 29.16
N GLY A 283 -8.55 66.91 28.76
CA GLY A 283 -8.41 68.25 29.36
C GLY A 283 -7.22 69.10 28.87
N SER A 284 -6.41 68.61 27.92
CA SER A 284 -5.24 69.32 27.39
C SER A 284 -5.47 69.84 25.96
N ALA A 285 -5.17 71.11 25.67
CA ALA A 285 -5.15 71.61 24.29
C ALA A 285 -3.91 71.07 23.56
N VAL A 286 -4.05 69.95 22.84
CA VAL A 286 -2.98 69.36 22.04
C VAL A 286 -2.62 70.30 20.89
N VAL A 287 -1.49 71.00 20.99
CA VAL A 287 -0.94 71.83 19.91
C VAL A 287 0.02 70.95 19.09
N TYR A 288 -0.41 70.55 17.90
CA TYR A 288 0.49 69.96 16.90
C TYR A 288 1.33 71.08 16.29
N ILE A 289 2.65 71.04 16.48
CA ILE A 289 3.64 71.91 15.83
C ILE A 289 4.15 71.22 14.56
#